data_AF-A0A1Z8NEF0-F1
#
_entry.id   AF-A0A1Z8NEF0-F1
#
_cell.length_a   1.000
_cell.length_b   1.000
_cell.length_c   1.000
_cell.angle_alpha   90.00
_cell.angle_beta   90.00
_cell.angle_gamma   90.00
#
_symmetry.space_group_name_H-M   'P 1'
#
loop_
_entity.id
_entity.type
_entity.pdbx_description
1 polymer ?
#
loop_
_entity_poly.entity_id
_entity_poly.type
_entity_poly.pdbx_seq_one_letter_code
_entity_poly.pdbx_strand_id
1 'polypeptide(L)' 'MPPLPPQVLRRALVLDVLLAVLMLSLSLLAQEQLWRVIWGVGALVAVLDALFASRLLDLRDRG' A
#
# COMPACT_ATOMS: atom_id res chain seq x y z
N MET A 1 -13.28 10.58 -17.37
CA MET A 1 -12.36 10.95 -16.28
C MET A 1 -11.02 11.28 -16.89
N PRO A 2 -10.44 12.48 -16.68
CA PRO A 2 -9.14 12.80 -17.25
C PRO A 2 -8.09 11.82 -16.71
N PRO A 3 -7.11 11.40 -17.53
CA PRO A 3 -6.15 10.38 -17.14
C PRO A 3 -5.26 10.93 -16.01
N LEU A 4 -5.35 10.33 -14.82
CA LEU A 4 -4.60 10.74 -13.63
C LEU A 4 -3.11 10.94 -13.97
N PRO A 5 -2.44 12.01 -13.54
CA PRO A 5 -1.02 12.19 -13.87
C PRO A 5 -0.20 11.02 -13.32
N PRO A 6 0.73 10.43 -14.09
CA PRO A 6 1.54 9.28 -13.63
C PRO A 6 2.32 9.60 -12.34
N GLN A 7 2.65 10.87 -12.14
CA GLN A 7 3.29 11.39 -10.91
C GLN A 7 2.42 11.22 -9.66
N VAL A 8 1.10 11.36 -9.79
CA VAL A 8 0.15 11.21 -8.67
C VAL A 8 0.06 9.74 -8.27
N LEU A 9 0.01 8.85 -9.25
CA LEU A 9 -0.07 7.40 -9.02
C LEU A 9 1.24 6.88 -8.40
N ARG A 10 2.39 7.41 -8.81
CA ARG A 10 3.70 7.10 -8.17
C ARG A 10 3.77 7.58 -6.71
N ARG A 11 3.24 8.77 -6.40
CA ARG A 11 3.17 9.28 -5.02
C ARG A 11 2.23 8.46 -4.15
N ALA A 12 1.09 8.03 -4.70
CA ALA A 12 0.18 7.12 -4.00
C ALA A 12 0.87 5.81 -3.65
N LEU A 13 1.63 5.22 -4.58
CA LEU A 13 2.41 4.00 -4.34
C LEU A 13 3.40 4.13 -3.18
N VAL A 14 4.11 5.27 -3.09
CA VAL A 14 5.05 5.54 -2.00
C VAL A 14 4.34 5.67 -0.66
N LEU A 15 3.21 6.37 -0.62
CA LEU A 15 2.37 6.49 0.57
C LEU A 15 1.88 5.12 1.06
N ASP A 16 1.53 4.26 0.13
CA ASP A 16 0.96 2.94 0.41
C ASP A 16 2.02 1.97 0.96
N VAL A 17 3.24 1.99 0.40
CA VAL A 17 4.40 1.29 0.98
C VAL A 17 4.73 1.82 2.38
N LEU A 18 4.67 3.15 2.59
CA LEU A 18 4.86 3.76 3.91
C LEU A 18 3.80 3.28 4.89
N LEU A 19 2.54 3.24 4.47
CA LEU A 19 1.42 2.77 5.28
C LEU A 19 1.58 1.29 5.63
N ALA A 20 1.99 0.45 4.69
CA ALA A 20 2.29 -0.96 4.91
C ALA A 20 3.38 -1.17 5.97
N VAL A 21 4.48 -0.43 5.88
CA VAL A 21 5.59 -0.48 6.86
C VAL A 21 5.13 -0.01 8.25
N LEU A 22 4.31 1.04 8.30
CA LEU A 22 3.80 1.60 9.55
C LEU A 22 2.82 0.63 10.23
N MET A 23 1.89 0.05 9.47
CA MET A 23 0.98 -1.00 9.93
C MET A 23 1.74 -2.23 10.42
N LEU A 24 2.78 -2.67 9.69
CA LEU A 24 3.61 -3.81 10.12
C LEU A 24 4.37 -3.49 11.42
N SER A 25 4.90 -2.27 11.55
CA SER A 25 5.58 -1.83 12.77
C SER A 25 4.63 -1.78 13.97
N LEU A 26 3.41 -1.29 13.77
CA LEU A 26 2.35 -1.31 14.78
C LEU A 26 1.92 -2.72 15.15
N SER A 27 1.90 -3.65 14.19
CA SER A 27 1.67 -5.07 14.44
C SER A 27 2.76 -5.63 15.36
N LEU A 28 4.03 -5.36 15.08
CA LEU A 28 5.15 -5.84 15.90
C LEU A 28 5.18 -5.23 17.31
N LEU A 29 4.76 -3.97 17.47
CA LEU A 29 4.68 -3.30 18.77
C LEU A 29 3.42 -3.66 19.57
N ALA A 30 2.40 -4.24 18.93
CA ALA A 30 1.15 -4.58 19.60
C ALA A 30 1.35 -5.74 20.58
N GLN A 31 1.16 -5.43 21.87
CA GLN A 31 1.15 -6.40 22.97
C GLN A 31 -0.07 -7.34 22.88
N GLU A 32 -1.20 -6.80 22.44
CA GLU A 32 -2.47 -7.51 22.33
C GLU A 32 -2.57 -8.27 21.00
N GLN A 33 -2.89 -9.57 21.08
CA GLN A 33 -2.90 -10.46 19.92
C GLN A 33 -3.94 -10.05 18.86
N LEU A 34 -5.06 -9.46 19.29
CA LEU A 34 -6.12 -8.98 18.41
C LEU A 34 -5.66 -7.77 17.58
N TRP A 35 -4.98 -6.81 18.24
CA TRP A 35 -4.41 -5.65 17.57
C TRP A 35 -3.29 -6.04 16.59
N ARG A 36 -2.45 -7.01 16.98
CA ARG A 36 -1.41 -7.54 16.10
C ARG A 36 -1.97 -8.09 14.78
N VAL A 37 -3.09 -8.81 14.86
CA VAL A 37 -3.78 -9.35 13.67
C VAL A 37 -4.38 -8.22 12.82
N ILE A 38 -5.08 -7.25 13.43
CA ILE A 38 -5.67 -6.12 12.69
C ILE A 38 -4.60 -5.35 11.91
N TRP A 39 -3.51 -4.97 12.58
CA TRP A 39 -2.41 -4.24 11.96
C TRP A 39 -1.68 -5.09 10.90
N GLY A 40 -1.53 -6.40 11.13
CA GLY A 40 -0.94 -7.32 10.16
C GLY A 40 -1.78 -7.47 8.90
N VAL A 41 -3.11 -7.62 9.04
CA VAL A 41 -4.04 -7.67 7.91
C VAL A 41 -4.05 -6.33 7.16
N GLY A 42 -4.04 -5.20 7.88
CA GLY A 42 -3.94 -3.87 7.27
C GLY A 42 -2.66 -3.69 6.45
N ALA A 43 -1.52 -4.17 6.94
CA ALA A 43 -0.26 -4.16 6.19
C ALA A 43 -0.36 -5.00 4.90
N LEU A 44 -1.02 -6.16 4.96
CA LEU A 44 -1.22 -7.05 3.81
C LEU A 44 -2.10 -6.42 2.74
N VAL A 45 -3.16 -5.71 3.15
CA VAL A 45 -4.03 -4.97 2.23
C VAL A 45 -3.27 -3.82 1.55
N ALA A 46 -2.47 -3.06 2.29
CA ALA A 46 -1.65 -1.99 1.72
C ALA A 46 -0.60 -2.52 0.72
N VAL A 47 -0.03 -3.71 0.96
CA VAL A 47 0.86 -4.35 -0.01
C VAL A 47 0.12 -4.74 -1.29
N LEU A 48 -1.11 -5.25 -1.18
CA LEU A 48 -1.93 -5.59 -2.34
C LEU A 48 -2.34 -4.36 -3.15
N ASP A 49 -2.70 -3.26 -2.49
CA ASP A 49 -3.05 -2.00 -3.16
C ASP A 49 -1.84 -1.43 -3.91
N ALA A 50 -0.66 -1.42 -3.29
CA ALA A 50 0.59 -1.01 -3.92
C ALA A 50 0.94 -1.89 -5.14
N LEU A 51 0.76 -3.21 -5.05
CA LEU A 51 0.95 -4.14 -6.17
C LEU A 51 -0.01 -3.83 -7.32
N PHE A 52 -1.27 -3.58 -7.02
CA PHE A 52 -2.28 -3.28 -8.02
C PHE A 52 -2.01 -1.93 -8.71
N ALA A 53 -1.67 -0.90 -7.93
CA ALA A 53 -1.27 0.41 -8.42
C ALA A 53 0.01 0.34 -9.27
N SER A 54 0.99 -0.49 -8.89
CA SER A 54 2.21 -0.71 -9.67
C SER A 54 1.90 -1.38 -11.02
N ARG A 55 1.02 -2.39 -11.02
CA ARG A 55 0.60 -3.09 -12.25
C ARG A 55 -0.18 -2.17 -13.18
N LEU A 56 -1.02 -1.30 -12.63
CA LEU A 56 -1.76 -0.31 -13.41
C LEU A 56 -0.83 0.74 -14.05
N LEU A 57 0.23 1.15 -13.34
CA LEU A 57 1.30 1.99 -13.88
C LEU A 57 2.03 1.31 -15.04
N ASP A 58 2.48 0.07 -14.82
CA ASP A 58 3.22 -0.72 -15.83
C ASP A 58 2.42 -0.92 -17.11
N LEU A 59 1.11 -1.16 -17.00
CA LEU A 59 0.21 -1.28 -18.15
C LEU A 59 0.07 0.03 -18.91
N ARG A 60 0.11 1.16 -18.19
CA ARG A 60 -0.07 2.50 -18.76
C ARG A 60 1.21 3.08 -19.37
N ASP A 61 2.39 2.69 -18.89
CA ASP A 61 3.67 3.06 -19.51
C ASP A 61 3.97 2.23 -20.79
N ARG A 62 3.29 1.09 -20.98
CA ARG A 62 3.46 0.20 -22.15
C ARG A 62 2.47 0.43 -23.29
N GLY A 63 1.44 1.25 -23.10
CA GLY A 63 0.40 1.54 -24.10
C GLY A 63 0.47 2.98 -24.59
#